data_AF-A0A950G7U9-F1
#
_entry.id   AF-A0A950G7U9-F1
#
_cell.length_a   1.000
_cell.length_b   1.000
_cell.length_c   1.000
_cell.angle_alpha   90.00
_cell.angle_beta   90.00
_cell.angle_gamma   90.00
#
_symmetry.space_group_name_H-M   'P 1'
#
loop_
_entity.id
_entity.type
_entity.pdbx_description
1 polymer ?
#
loop_
_entity_poly.entity_id
_entity_poly.type
_entity_poly.pdbx_seq_one_letter_code
_entity_poly.pdbx_strand_id
1 'polypeptide(L)'
;MRTYARIQSDTVAELFTTSQDISKLFHQNLLWVEVTNLPQVRVGWIYSGGQFEPPVQAAVPAANAVLQLQAQVADLAQQVAALAKSKP
;
A
#
# COMPACT_ATOMS: atom_id res chain seq x y z
N MET A 1 -7.77 4.18 -24.41
CA MET A 1 -7.04 3.06 -23.76
C MET A 1 -7.81 2.68 -22.51
N ARG A 2 -7.86 1.38 -22.18
CA ARG A 2 -8.52 0.86 -20.98
C ARG A 2 -7.47 0.23 -20.06
N THR A 3 -7.68 0.36 -18.76
CA THR A 3 -6.83 -0.23 -17.74
C THR A 3 -7.57 -1.38 -17.09
N TYR A 4 -6.91 -2.52 -16.93
CA TYR A 4 -7.48 -3.71 -16.33
C TYR A 4 -6.62 -4.19 -15.16
N ALA A 5 -7.28 -4.65 -14.12
CA ALA A 5 -6.69 -5.30 -12.96
C ALA A 5 -6.82 -6.82 -13.11
N ARG A 6 -5.69 -7.53 -13.03
CA ARG A 6 -5.69 -9.00 -12.96
C ARG A 6 -5.96 -9.41 -11.51
N ILE A 7 -6.99 -10.21 -11.31
CA ILE A 7 -7.37 -10.70 -9.99
C ILE A 7 -6.81 -12.11 -9.81
N GLN A 8 -6.10 -12.32 -8.70
CA GLN A 8 -5.59 -13.62 -8.29
C GLN A 8 -5.75 -13.74 -6.78
N SER A 9 -6.43 -14.79 -6.34
CA SER A 9 -6.74 -15.00 -4.91
C SER A 9 -7.36 -13.74 -4.27
N ASP A 10 -8.40 -13.20 -4.91
CA ASP A 10 -9.13 -12.00 -4.49
C ASP A 10 -8.27 -10.74 -4.37
N THR A 11 -7.07 -10.72 -4.96
CA THR A 11 -6.15 -9.58 -4.89
C THR A 11 -5.74 -9.12 -6.30
N VAL A 12 -5.59 -7.81 -6.48
CA VAL A 12 -5.01 -7.23 -7.69
C VAL A 12 -3.54 -7.62 -7.79
N ALA A 13 -3.25 -8.57 -8.68
CA ALA A 13 -1.90 -9.04 -8.92
C ALA A 13 -1.14 -8.18 -9.92
N GLU A 14 -1.84 -7.57 -10.87
CA GLU A 14 -1.23 -6.77 -11.94
C GLU A 14 -2.20 -5.72 -12.49
N LEU A 15 -1.66 -4.61 -13.00
CA LEU A 15 -2.40 -3.60 -13.78
C LEU A 15 -1.85 -3.56 -15.20
N PHE A 16 -2.73 -3.64 -16.19
CA PHE A 16 -2.36 -3.65 -17.60
C PHE A 16 -3.23 -2.68 -18.40
N THR A 17 -2.59 -1.86 -19.24
CA THR A 17 -3.27 -0.86 -20.06
C THR A 17 -3.18 -1.23 -21.53
N THR A 18 -4.31 -1.31 -22.21
CA THR A 18 -4.36 -1.66 -23.64
C THR A 18 -5.53 -1.00 -24.36
N SER A 19 -5.40 -0.83 -25.67
CA SER A 19 -6.51 -0.43 -26.55
C SER A 19 -7.22 -1.65 -27.16
N GLN A 20 -6.66 -2.84 -27.02
CA GLN A 20 -7.22 -4.07 -27.57
C GLN A 20 -8.11 -4.77 -26.53
N ASP A 21 -8.92 -5.71 -26.99
CA ASP A 21 -9.73 -6.56 -26.12
C ASP A 21 -8.83 -7.48 -25.30
N ILE A 22 -8.85 -7.34 -23.98
CA ILE A 22 -7.95 -8.07 -23.07
C ILE A 22 -8.19 -9.58 -23.10
N SER A 23 -9.41 -10.02 -23.42
CA SER A 23 -9.76 -11.44 -23.58
C SER A 23 -9.04 -12.12 -24.75
N LYS A 24 -8.55 -11.34 -25.72
CA LYS A 24 -7.80 -11.82 -26.89
C LYS A 24 -6.29 -11.85 -26.65
N LEU A 25 -5.81 -11.16 -25.62
CA LEU A 25 -4.38 -11.02 -25.32
C LEU A 25 -3.88 -12.08 -24.32
N PHE A 26 -4.76 -12.57 -23.46
CA PHE A 26 -4.41 -13.46 -22.36
C PHE A 26 -5.33 -14.69 -22.31
N HIS A 27 -4.90 -15.71 -21.56
CA HIS A 27 -5.71 -16.91 -21.34
C HIS A 27 -7.04 -16.58 -20.63
N GLN A 28 -8.13 -17.20 -21.05
CA GLN A 28 -9.48 -16.96 -20.52
C GLN A 28 -9.64 -17.35 -19.03
N ASN A 29 -8.73 -18.15 -18.48
CA ASN A 29 -8.71 -18.47 -17.05
C ASN A 29 -8.20 -17.31 -16.18
N LEU A 30 -7.62 -16.25 -16.78
CA LEU A 30 -7.21 -15.07 -16.03
C LEU A 30 -8.40 -14.13 -15.86
N LEU A 31 -8.71 -13.80 -14.61
CA LEU A 31 -9.74 -12.83 -14.29
C LEU A 31 -9.18 -11.43 -14.45
N TRP A 32 -9.73 -10.69 -15.41
CA TRP A 32 -9.41 -9.28 -15.66
C TRP A 32 -10.65 -8.43 -15.41
N VAL A 33 -10.50 -7.38 -14.59
CA VAL A 33 -11.57 -6.43 -14.26
C VAL A 33 -11.17 -5.05 -14.75
N GLU A 34 -12.04 -4.36 -15.49
CA GLU A 34 -11.76 -3.01 -15.96
C GLU A 34 -11.75 -2.01 -14.79
N VAL A 35 -10.67 -1.24 -14.68
CA VAL A 35 -10.44 -0.22 -13.65
C VAL A 35 -10.09 1.15 -14.26
N THR A 36 -10.42 1.38 -15.53
CA THR A 36 -10.15 2.64 -16.25
C THR A 36 -10.65 3.87 -15.50
N ASN A 37 -11.81 3.76 -14.84
CA ASN A 37 -12.43 4.85 -14.07
C ASN A 37 -12.06 4.85 -12.58
N LEU A 38 -11.13 3.98 -12.15
CA LEU A 38 -10.70 3.82 -10.77
C LEU A 38 -9.18 4.03 -10.65
N PRO A 39 -8.68 5.26 -10.86
CA PRO A 39 -7.25 5.56 -10.91
C PRO A 39 -6.54 5.37 -9.56
N GLN A 40 -7.27 5.12 -8.47
CA GLN A 40 -6.73 4.81 -7.14
C GLN A 40 -6.37 3.33 -6.97
N VAL A 41 -6.89 2.42 -7.80
CA VAL A 41 -6.60 0.99 -7.66
C VAL A 41 -5.11 0.74 -7.88
N ARG A 42 -4.51 -0.06 -7.00
CA ARG A 42 -3.10 -0.46 -7.07
C ARG A 42 -2.98 -1.97 -6.94
N VAL A 43 -1.83 -2.48 -7.35
CA VAL A 43 -1.42 -3.86 -7.05
C VAL A 43 -1.46 -4.06 -5.52
N GLY A 44 -1.95 -5.22 -5.08
CA GLY A 44 -2.15 -5.56 -3.68
C GLY A 44 -3.50 -5.17 -3.10
N TRP A 45 -4.36 -4.48 -3.85
CA TRP A 45 -5.75 -4.20 -3.41
C TRP A 45 -6.59 -5.47 -3.44
N ILE A 46 -7.53 -5.58 -2.50
CA ILE A 46 -8.48 -6.70 -2.41
C ILE A 46 -9.65 -6.41 -3.35
N TYR A 47 -10.07 -7.42 -4.12
CA TYR A 47 -11.26 -7.38 -4.95
C TYR A 47 -12.31 -8.33 -4.38
N SER A 48 -13.37 -7.77 -3.81
CA SER A 48 -14.44 -8.53 -3.17
C SER A 48 -15.80 -7.92 -3.51
N GLY A 49 -16.77 -8.75 -3.90
CA GLY A 49 -18.14 -8.29 -4.17
C GLY A 49 -18.24 -7.20 -5.27
N GLY A 50 -17.28 -7.14 -6.20
CA GLY A 50 -17.24 -6.10 -7.24
C GLY A 50 -16.60 -4.78 -6.80
N GLN A 51 -16.11 -4.68 -5.57
CA GLN A 51 -15.43 -3.50 -5.03
C GLN A 51 -13.93 -3.75 -4.87
N PHE A 52 -13.15 -2.67 -4.94
CA PHE A 52 -11.72 -2.67 -4.69
C PHE A 52 -11.44 -1.98 -3.36
N GLU A 53 -10.78 -2.69 -2.45
CA GLU A 53 -10.40 -2.20 -1.14
C GLU A 53 -8.88 -2.15 -1.02
N PRO A 54 -8.31 -1.10 -0.41
CA PRO A 54 -6.88 -1.06 -0.14
C PRO A 54 -6.50 -2.24 0.77
N PRO A 55 -5.27 -2.77 0.63
CA PRO A 55 -4.80 -3.82 1.52
C PRO A 55 -4.91 -3.33 2.97
N VAL A 56 -5.41 -4.18 3.86
CA VAL A 56 -5.42 -3.90 5.29
C VAL A 56 -3.97 -3.70 5.69
N GLN A 57 -3.59 -2.45 5.94
CA GLN A 57 -2.24 -2.14 6.39
C GLN A 57 -2.09 -2.86 7.72
N ALA A 58 -1.18 -3.84 7.78
CA ALA A 58 -0.89 -4.56 9.01
C ALA A 58 -0.60 -3.50 10.07
N ALA A 59 -1.48 -3.40 11.08
CA ALA A 59 -1.28 -2.48 12.17
C ALA A 59 0.08 -2.82 12.76
N VAL A 60 1.06 -1.93 12.61
CA VAL A 60 2.26 -1.99 13.42
C VAL A 60 1.75 -2.10 14.87
N PRO A 61 2.13 -3.16 15.62
CA PRO A 61 1.68 -3.28 16.99
C PRO A 61 2.01 -1.98 17.71
N ALA A 62 0.99 -1.28 18.22
CA ALA A 62 1.15 0.05 18.80
C ALA A 62 2.22 0.10 19.90
N ALA A 63 2.47 -1.04 20.56
CA ALA A 63 3.55 -1.24 21.51
C ALA A 63 4.94 -0.88 20.97
N ASN A 64 5.27 -1.27 19.73
CA ASN A 64 6.58 -0.98 19.14
C ASN A 64 6.73 0.50 18.79
N ALA A 65 5.65 1.13 18.31
CA ALA A 65 5.65 2.56 18.00
C ALA A 65 5.86 3.40 19.27
N VAL A 66 5.15 3.11 20.35
CA VAL A 66 5.29 3.82 21.63
C VAL A 66 6.70 3.67 22.20
N LEU A 67 7.29 2.47 22.14
CA LEU A 67 8.66 2.24 22.62
C LEU A 67 9.69 3.06 21.81
N GLN A 68 9.54 3.13 20.49
CA GLN A 68 10.43 3.94 19.64
C GLN A 68 10.25 5.44 19.86
N LEU A 69 9.02 5.91 20.10
CA LEU A 69 8.74 7.31 20.45
C LEU A 69 9.38 7.67 21.81
N GLN A 70 9.27 6.81 22.80
CA GLN A 70 9.89 7.01 24.11
C GLN A 70 11.43 7.07 24.03
N ALA A 71 12.04 6.18 23.25
CA ALA A 71 13.49 6.19 23.04
C ALA A 71 13.98 7.50 22.37
N GLN A 72 13.25 8.01 21.38
CA GLN A 72 13.58 9.28 20.72
C GLN A 72 13.45 10.49 21.67
N VAL A 73 12.44 10.51 22.53
CA VAL A 73 12.28 11.57 23.54
C VAL A 73 13.42 11.56 24.56
N ALA A 74 13.85 10.37 24.99
CA ALA A 74 14.97 10.24 25.92
C ALA A 74 16.29 10.74 25.31
N ASP A 75 16.58 10.37 24.06
CA ASP A 75 17.77 10.83 23.35
C ASP A 75 17.77 12.35 23.16
N LEU A 76 16.64 12.93 22.73
CA LEU A 76 16.51 14.38 22.58
C LEU A 76 16.71 15.11 23.91
N ALA A 77 16.20 14.56 25.02
CA ALA A 77 16.42 15.11 26.36
C ALA A 77 17.91 15.10 26.75
N GLN A 78 18.66 14.06 26.37
CA GLN A 78 20.10 14.00 26.60
C GLN A 78 20.86 15.01 25.74
N GLN A 79 20.49 15.18 24.47
CA GLN A 79 21.09 16.18 23.59
C GLN A 79 20.88 17.61 24.12
N VAL A 80 19.65 17.94 24.54
CA VAL A 80 19.34 19.25 25.16
C VAL A 80 20.16 19.46 26.43
N ALA A 81 20.28 18.44 27.29
CA ALA A 81 21.08 18.52 28.52
C ALA A 81 22.57 18.68 28.24
N ALA A 82 23.10 18.06 27.18
CA ALA A 82 24.49 18.21 26.76
C ALA A 82 24.78 19.61 26.21
N LEU A 83 23.87 20.14 25.38
CA LEU A 83 23.94 21.50 24.85
C LEU A 83 23.86 22.55 25.97
N ALA A 84 23.02 22.32 26.99
CA ALA A 84 22.92 23.20 28.15
C ALA A 84 24.20 23.23 29.00
N LYS A 85 24.94 22.11 29.08
CA LYS A 85 26.22 22.00 29.81
C LYS A 85 27.43 22.52 29.04
N SER A 86 27.30 22.70 27.72
CA SER A 86 28.38 23.13 26.84
C SER A 86 28.39 24.63 26.53
N LYS A 87 27.52 25.42 27.19
CA LYS A 87 27.49 26.88 27.08
C LYS A 87 28.50 27.48 28.09
N PRO A 88 29.52 28.24 27.64
CA PRO A 88 30.50 28.90 28.52
C PRO A 88 29.89 30.06 29.31
#